data_AF-A0A9E2Z999-F1
#
_entry.id   AF-A0A9E2Z999-F1
#
_cell.length_a   1.000
_cell.length_b   1.000
_cell.length_c   1.000
_cell.angle_alpha   90.00
_cell.angle_beta   90.00
_cell.angle_gamma   90.00
#
_symmetry.space_group_name_H-M   'P 1'
#
loop_
_entity.id
_entity.type
_entity.pdbx_description
1 polymer ?
#
loop_
_entity_poly.entity_id
_entity_poly.type
_entity_poly.pdbx_seq_one_letter_code
_entity_poly.pdbx_strand_id
1 'polypeptide(L)'
;MILALHSHLEGVRAEGANTIVYELDADRAHLAPAAADGAALVWRIAEDGGSGALLSAEVTLDPATPWLMRCDRVDFEPGGVAYRHTHPGPGIRYLLFGEITIETPQGRRTYHPGEPWFELGPEPVLATTSASEPSAFARVLLLPAQFAGQRTIRYVDPQDAEKRKTQRARILLEVQVQR
;
A
#
# COMPACT_ATOMS: atom_id res chain seq x y z
N MET A 1 -6.13 12.19 11.49
CA MET A 1 -4.69 12.00 11.17
C MET A 1 -4.54 11.97 9.66
N ILE A 2 -3.36 12.24 9.13
CA ILE A 2 -3.07 12.18 7.70
C ILE A 2 -2.08 11.05 7.45
N LEU A 3 -2.43 10.12 6.55
CA LEU A 3 -1.51 9.17 5.95
C LEU A 3 -0.93 9.82 4.69
N ALA A 4 0.39 9.99 4.64
CA ALA A 4 1.08 10.61 3.51
C ALA A 4 2.17 9.71 2.95
N LEU A 5 2.36 9.78 1.64
CA LEU A 5 3.44 9.14 0.89
C LEU A 5 4.32 10.21 0.24
N HIS A 6 5.63 10.08 0.41
CA HIS A 6 6.66 10.87 -0.24
C HIS A 6 7.60 9.98 -1.04
N SER A 7 8.09 10.46 -2.18
CA SER A 7 9.16 9.82 -2.94
C SER A 7 10.45 10.63 -2.82
N HIS A 8 11.56 9.93 -2.61
CA HIS A 8 12.90 10.50 -2.57
C HIS A 8 13.77 9.74 -3.57
N LEU A 9 14.23 10.41 -4.63
CA LEU A 9 15.02 9.75 -5.68
C LEU A 9 16.53 9.69 -5.37
N GLU A 10 17.00 10.56 -4.48
CA GLU A 10 18.44 10.75 -4.19
C GLU A 10 18.82 10.33 -2.76
N GLY A 11 18.00 9.50 -2.13
CA GLY A 11 18.17 9.12 -0.73
C GLY A 11 17.34 9.93 0.25
N VAL A 12 17.19 9.39 1.46
CA VAL A 12 16.42 10.03 2.55
C VAL A 12 16.95 9.59 3.90
N ARG A 13 16.92 10.52 4.87
CA ARG A 13 16.99 10.20 6.30
C ARG A 13 15.63 10.49 6.90
N ALA A 14 14.94 9.45 7.34
CA ALA A 14 13.62 9.56 7.92
C ALA A 14 13.69 9.37 9.43
N GLU A 15 13.03 10.27 10.14
CA GLU A 15 12.84 10.23 11.58
C GLU A 15 11.35 10.25 11.93
N GLY A 16 11.03 10.15 13.22
CA GLY A 16 9.67 10.25 13.74
C GLY A 16 8.96 8.90 13.84
N ALA A 17 8.01 8.84 14.77
CA ALA A 17 7.14 7.68 14.93
C ALA A 17 6.28 7.46 13.67
N ASN A 18 5.72 6.26 13.54
CA ASN A 18 4.75 5.92 12.49
C ASN A 18 5.24 6.25 11.07
N THR A 19 6.53 6.03 10.82
CA THR A 19 7.17 6.33 9.53
C THR A 19 7.85 5.07 9.01
N ILE A 20 7.43 4.60 7.83
CA ILE A 20 8.03 3.48 7.11
C ILE A 20 8.82 4.03 5.93
N VAL A 21 10.07 3.61 5.81
CA VAL A 21 10.94 3.84 4.65
C VAL A 21 11.04 2.56 3.84
N TYR A 22 10.72 2.60 2.56
CA TYR A 22 10.91 1.49 1.63
C TYR A 22 11.99 1.84 0.62
N GLU A 23 13.13 1.15 0.68
CA GLU A 23 14.23 1.26 -0.26
C GLU A 23 13.87 0.52 -1.57
N LEU A 24 13.81 1.25 -2.69
CA LEU A 24 13.35 0.70 -3.96
C LEU A 24 14.33 -0.33 -4.52
N ASP A 25 15.62 -0.02 -4.53
CA ASP A 25 16.65 -0.89 -5.11
C ASP A 25 16.92 -2.13 -4.24
N ALA A 26 16.89 -1.97 -2.92
CA ALA A 26 17.10 -3.07 -1.97
C ALA A 26 15.83 -3.89 -1.69
N ASP A 27 14.67 -3.42 -2.14
CA ASP A 27 13.36 -4.03 -1.94
C ASP A 27 13.09 -4.38 -0.47
N ARG A 28 13.39 -3.42 0.42
CA ARG A 28 13.39 -3.61 1.87
C ARG A 28 12.72 -2.43 2.57
N ALA A 29 11.90 -2.72 3.57
CA ALA A 29 11.19 -1.72 4.36
C ALA A 29 11.75 -1.62 5.80
N HIS A 30 11.81 -0.41 6.32
CA HIS A 30 12.37 -0.06 7.63
C HIS A 30 11.42 0.84 8.41
N LEU A 31 11.37 0.66 9.72
CA LEU A 31 10.78 1.65 10.63
C LEU A 31 11.80 2.77 10.87
N ALA A 32 11.35 4.02 10.83
CA ALA A 32 12.20 5.14 11.25
C ALA A 32 12.57 5.04 12.75
N PRO A 33 13.79 5.46 13.17
CA PRO A 33 14.80 6.15 12.38
C PRO A 33 15.49 5.21 11.37
N ALA A 34 15.54 5.65 10.12
CA ALA A 34 16.12 4.89 9.01
C ALA A 34 16.72 5.83 7.96
N ALA A 35 17.70 5.34 7.23
CA ALA A 35 18.29 6.04 6.10
C ALA A 35 18.34 5.11 4.88
N ALA A 36 18.09 5.68 3.71
CA ALA A 36 18.28 5.06 2.42
C ALA A 36 19.24 5.95 1.62
N ASP A 37 20.31 5.37 1.09
CA ASP A 37 21.27 6.11 0.26
C ASP A 37 20.76 6.28 -1.19
N GLY A 38 19.85 5.40 -1.63
CA GLY A 38 19.23 5.40 -2.95
C GLY A 38 17.75 5.78 -2.94
N ALA A 39 17.06 5.54 -4.05
CA ALA A 39 15.65 5.90 -4.18
C ALA A 39 14.77 5.17 -3.15
N ALA A 40 13.90 5.92 -2.48
CA ALA A 40 13.06 5.42 -1.41
C ALA A 40 11.67 6.07 -1.40
N LEU A 41 10.71 5.31 -0.90
CA LEU A 41 9.36 5.77 -0.60
C LEU A 41 9.18 5.88 0.92
N VAL A 42 8.54 6.95 1.38
CA VAL A 42 8.31 7.20 2.80
C VAL A 42 6.82 7.36 3.05
N TRP A 43 6.25 6.42 3.81
CA TRP A 43 4.89 6.55 4.35
C TRP A 43 4.93 7.00 5.79
N ARG A 44 4.11 7.99 6.13
CA ARG A 44 3.97 8.51 7.50
C ARG A 44 2.52 8.71 7.88
N ILE A 45 2.19 8.46 9.16
CA ILE A 45 0.98 8.99 9.79
C ILE A 45 1.36 10.13 10.73
N ALA A 46 0.77 11.32 10.54
CA ALA A 46 0.97 12.48 11.39
C ALA A 46 -0.30 13.36 11.48
N GLU A 47 -0.22 14.49 12.17
CA GLU A 47 -1.32 15.47 12.24
C GLU A 47 -1.54 16.20 10.91
N ASP A 48 -0.46 16.47 10.19
CA ASP A 48 -0.47 16.97 8.81
C ASP A 48 0.29 16.02 7.86
N GLY A 49 0.13 16.24 6.55
CA GLY A 49 0.78 15.41 5.52
C GLY A 49 2.23 15.78 5.24
N GLY A 50 2.75 16.86 5.85
CA GLY A 50 3.99 17.51 5.44
C GLY A 50 3.91 18.20 4.08
N SER A 51 4.94 18.97 3.75
CA SER A 51 5.12 19.54 2.41
C SER A 51 5.69 18.51 1.45
N GLY A 52 5.19 18.47 0.21
CA GLY A 52 5.79 17.65 -0.85
C GLY A 52 5.34 16.19 -0.87
N ALA A 53 4.25 15.85 -0.18
CA ALA A 53 3.63 14.54 -0.32
C ALA A 53 3.19 14.31 -1.77
N LEU A 54 3.53 13.14 -2.34
CA LEU A 54 2.98 12.69 -3.61
C LEU A 54 1.48 12.44 -3.50
N LEU A 55 1.05 11.90 -2.36
CA LEU A 55 -0.34 11.71 -2.01
C LEU A 55 -0.49 11.75 -0.49
N SER A 56 -1.54 12.43 -0.03
CA SER A 56 -1.97 12.42 1.36
C SER A 56 -3.46 12.19 1.44
N ALA A 57 -3.89 11.43 2.44
CA ALA A 57 -5.29 11.16 2.71
C ALA A 57 -5.60 11.29 4.20
N GLU A 58 -6.73 11.90 4.52
CA GLU A 58 -7.26 11.87 5.88
C GLU A 58 -7.66 10.44 6.26
N VAL A 59 -7.28 10.03 7.46
CA VAL A 59 -7.62 8.73 8.03
C VAL A 59 -8.14 8.90 9.45
N THR A 60 -9.20 8.16 9.74
CA THR A 60 -9.80 8.06 11.06
C THR A 60 -9.56 6.66 11.59
N LEU A 61 -8.75 6.55 12.64
CA LEU A 61 -8.48 5.29 13.32
C LEU A 61 -9.24 5.28 14.64
N ASP A 62 -9.97 4.20 14.90
CA ASP A 62 -10.70 4.03 16.15
C ASP A 62 -9.71 4.00 17.34
N PRO A 63 -9.83 4.93 18.32
CA PRO A 63 -8.97 4.98 19.49
C PRO A 63 -9.17 3.79 20.45
N ALA A 64 -10.23 3.01 20.37
CA ALA A 64 -10.32 1.78 21.17
C ALA A 64 -9.54 0.61 20.54
N THR A 65 -9.18 0.71 19.26
CA THR A 65 -8.56 -0.37 18.50
C THR A 65 -7.04 -0.20 18.43
N PRO A 66 -6.21 -1.22 18.72
CA PRO A 66 -4.79 -1.20 18.39
C PRO A 66 -4.60 -1.33 16.87
N TRP A 67 -3.72 -0.51 16.30
CA TRP A 67 -3.47 -0.44 14.85
C TRP A 67 -2.01 -0.74 14.53
N LEU A 68 -1.78 -1.27 13.32
CA LEU A 68 -0.46 -1.43 12.74
C LEU A 68 -0.40 -0.76 11.37
N MET A 69 0.79 -0.26 11.01
CA MET A 69 1.16 0.03 9.64
C MET A 69 1.82 -1.22 9.06
N ARG A 70 1.34 -1.69 7.91
CA ARG A 70 1.95 -2.79 7.18
C ARG A 70 2.40 -2.34 5.81
N CYS A 71 3.69 -2.52 5.52
CA CYS A 71 4.24 -2.39 4.19
C CYS A 71 4.20 -3.74 3.46
N ASP A 72 3.56 -3.76 2.29
CA ASP A 72 3.54 -4.91 1.38
C ASP A 72 4.14 -4.51 0.02
N ARG A 73 4.76 -5.49 -0.65
CA ARG A 73 4.90 -5.50 -2.12
C ARG A 73 3.93 -6.51 -2.71
N VAL A 74 3.28 -6.16 -3.81
CA VAL A 74 2.39 -7.05 -4.55
C VAL A 74 2.82 -7.11 -6.01
N ASP A 75 3.16 -8.31 -6.47
CA ASP A 75 3.57 -8.59 -7.85
C ASP A 75 2.47 -9.31 -8.61
N PHE A 76 2.34 -9.01 -9.90
CA PHE A 76 1.41 -9.63 -10.84
C PHE A 76 2.17 -10.20 -12.03
N GLU A 77 1.84 -11.44 -12.40
CA GLU A 77 2.16 -11.98 -13.73
C GLU A 77 1.40 -11.18 -14.82
N PRO A 78 1.86 -11.18 -16.09
CA PRO A 78 1.08 -10.61 -17.19
C PRO A 78 -0.36 -11.11 -17.22
N GLY A 79 -1.31 -10.20 -17.42
CA GLY A 79 -2.75 -10.46 -17.37
C GLY A 79 -3.26 -10.75 -15.95
N GLY A 80 -2.51 -10.34 -14.93
CA GLY A 80 -2.83 -10.57 -13.53
C GLY A 80 -4.13 -9.87 -13.10
N VAL A 81 -4.87 -10.51 -12.20
CA VAL A 81 -6.17 -10.06 -11.70
C VAL A 81 -6.24 -10.28 -10.20
N ALA A 82 -6.46 -9.21 -9.44
CA ALA A 82 -6.94 -9.30 -8.07
C ALA A 82 -8.46 -9.12 -8.10
N TYR A 83 -9.18 -10.24 -8.12
CA TYR A 83 -10.65 -10.29 -8.14
C TYR A 83 -11.30 -9.44 -7.06
N ARG A 84 -12.56 -9.08 -7.27
CA ARG A 84 -13.25 -8.05 -6.49
C ARG A 84 -13.22 -8.36 -4.99
N HIS A 85 -12.62 -7.46 -4.22
CA HIS A 85 -12.33 -7.67 -2.81
C HIS A 85 -12.35 -6.38 -2.01
N THR A 86 -12.38 -6.52 -0.70
CA THR A 86 -12.28 -5.40 0.25
C THR A 86 -11.04 -5.56 1.12
N HIS A 87 -10.61 -4.43 1.70
CA HIS A 87 -9.54 -4.36 2.69
C HIS A 87 -10.10 -3.97 4.07
N PRO A 88 -9.53 -4.48 5.17
CA PRO A 88 -10.00 -4.18 6.52
C PRO A 88 -9.60 -2.78 7.03
N GLY A 89 -8.81 -2.03 6.27
CA GLY A 89 -8.44 -0.67 6.60
C GLY A 89 -7.80 0.09 5.43
N PRO A 90 -7.57 1.40 5.59
CA PRO A 90 -7.13 2.28 4.53
C PRO A 90 -5.66 2.09 4.18
N GLY A 91 -5.24 2.58 3.02
CA GLY A 91 -3.81 2.70 2.73
C GLY A 91 -3.50 3.38 1.41
N ILE A 92 -2.23 3.77 1.27
CA ILE A 92 -1.69 4.33 0.03
C ILE A 92 -0.85 3.27 -0.67
N ARG A 93 -1.04 3.14 -1.98
CA ARG A 93 -0.26 2.31 -2.90
C ARG A 93 0.57 3.20 -3.81
N TYR A 94 1.63 2.64 -4.37
CA TYR A 94 2.50 3.28 -5.34
C TYR A 94 2.92 2.26 -6.40
N LEU A 95 2.66 2.52 -7.67
CA LEU A 95 3.03 1.61 -8.74
C LEU A 95 4.54 1.68 -9.01
N LEU A 96 5.23 0.54 -8.91
CA LEU A 96 6.67 0.43 -9.10
C LEU A 96 7.03 0.29 -10.58
N PHE A 97 6.34 -0.59 -11.30
CA PHE A 97 6.51 -0.81 -12.73
C PHE A 97 5.25 -1.46 -13.33
N GLY A 98 5.17 -1.46 -14.66
CA GLY A 98 4.04 -2.01 -15.42
C GLY A 98 2.85 -1.07 -15.41
N GLU A 99 1.65 -1.65 -15.46
CA GLU A 99 0.39 -0.92 -15.45
C GLU A 99 -0.62 -1.64 -14.57
N ILE A 100 -1.47 -0.89 -13.86
CA ILE A 100 -2.60 -1.46 -13.13
C ILE A 100 -3.85 -0.60 -13.31
N THR A 101 -4.97 -1.25 -13.61
CA THR A 101 -6.28 -0.64 -13.60
C THR A 101 -7.01 -1.02 -12.32
N ILE A 102 -7.48 -0.02 -11.59
CA ILE A 102 -8.33 -0.18 -10.41
C ILE A 102 -9.76 0.22 -10.79
N GLU A 103 -10.70 -0.68 -10.53
CA GLU A 103 -12.13 -0.46 -10.66
C GLU A 103 -12.79 -0.46 -9.27
N THR A 104 -13.52 0.60 -8.97
CA THR A 104 -14.32 0.79 -7.76
C THR A 104 -15.75 1.18 -8.14
N PRO A 105 -16.71 1.22 -7.20
CA PRO A 105 -18.05 1.75 -7.47
C PRO A 105 -18.08 3.18 -8.05
N GLN A 106 -17.05 4.00 -7.77
CA GLN A 106 -16.93 5.38 -8.28
C GLN A 106 -16.38 5.46 -9.70
N GLY A 107 -15.78 4.38 -10.22
CA GLY A 107 -15.27 4.34 -11.58
C GLY A 107 -14.00 3.52 -11.73
N ARG A 108 -13.36 3.69 -12.88
CA ARG A 108 -12.17 2.95 -13.27
C ARG A 108 -11.04 3.92 -13.57
N ARG A 109 -9.84 3.66 -13.02
CA ARG A 109 -8.62 4.41 -13.32
C ARG A 109 -7.46 3.46 -13.56
N THR A 110 -6.66 3.77 -14.57
CA THR A 110 -5.38 3.13 -14.86
C THR A 110 -4.25 3.97 -14.27
N TYR A 111 -3.30 3.30 -13.64
CA TYR A 111 -2.11 3.87 -13.03
C TYR A 111 -0.85 3.34 -13.72
N HIS A 112 0.15 4.21 -13.79
CA HIS A 112 1.46 4.01 -14.39
C HIS A 112 2.58 4.13 -13.35
N PRO A 113 3.81 3.70 -13.68
CA PRO A 113 4.92 3.70 -12.72
C PRO A 113 5.15 5.09 -12.16
N GLY A 114 5.29 5.19 -10.84
CA GLY A 114 5.42 6.47 -10.15
C GLY A 114 4.11 7.04 -9.62
N GLU A 115 2.96 6.52 -10.05
CA GLU A 115 1.67 7.05 -9.62
C GLU A 115 1.17 6.40 -8.32
N PRO A 116 0.81 7.21 -7.31
CA PRO A 116 0.19 6.72 -6.10
C PRO A 116 -1.34 6.68 -6.20
N TRP A 117 -1.97 5.83 -5.38
CA TRP A 117 -3.41 5.89 -5.15
C TRP A 117 -3.80 5.49 -3.74
N PHE A 118 -4.96 5.99 -3.30
CA PHE A 118 -5.51 5.71 -1.99
C PHE A 118 -6.73 4.79 -2.12
N GLU A 119 -6.83 3.82 -1.22
CA GLU A 119 -8.04 3.03 -1.02
C GLU A 119 -8.43 3.12 0.46
N LEU A 120 -9.66 3.55 0.72
CA LEU A 120 -10.16 3.77 2.07
C LEU A 120 -10.40 2.46 2.83
N GLY A 121 -10.91 1.44 2.14
CA GLY A 121 -11.47 0.24 2.78
C GLY A 121 -12.71 0.56 3.65
N PRO A 122 -13.67 -0.35 3.79
CA PRO A 122 -13.81 -1.65 3.14
C PRO A 122 -14.52 -1.58 1.78
N GLU A 123 -14.32 -0.50 1.02
CA GLU A 123 -14.85 -0.38 -0.33
C GLU A 123 -14.34 -1.51 -1.27
N PRO A 124 -15.22 -2.15 -2.07
CA PRO A 124 -14.82 -3.14 -3.06
C PRO A 124 -13.92 -2.57 -4.16
N VAL A 125 -12.84 -3.27 -4.45
CA VAL A 125 -11.92 -2.97 -5.55
C VAL A 125 -11.67 -4.21 -6.39
N LEU A 126 -11.59 -4.03 -7.71
CA LEU A 126 -11.07 -5.00 -8.67
C LEU A 126 -9.80 -4.41 -9.29
N ALA A 127 -8.72 -5.18 -9.31
CA ALA A 127 -7.49 -4.76 -9.96
C ALA A 127 -7.13 -5.68 -11.12
N THR A 128 -6.85 -5.12 -12.28
CA THR A 128 -6.38 -5.85 -13.47
C THR A 128 -5.09 -5.20 -14.00
N THR A 129 -4.22 -6.00 -14.58
CA THR A 129 -2.92 -5.54 -15.12
C THR A 129 -2.83 -5.81 -16.62
N SER A 130 -1.83 -5.21 -17.28
CA SER A 130 -1.57 -5.42 -18.71
C SER A 130 -1.45 -6.90 -19.06
N ALA A 131 -2.01 -7.32 -20.20
CA ALA A 131 -1.96 -8.70 -20.66
C ALA A 131 -0.55 -9.15 -21.09
N SER A 132 0.34 -8.21 -21.43
CA SER A 132 1.66 -8.49 -22.02
C SER A 132 2.83 -8.30 -21.08
N GLU A 133 2.64 -7.62 -19.94
CA GLU A 133 3.73 -7.17 -19.07
C GLU A 133 3.41 -7.43 -17.60
N PRO A 134 4.42 -7.80 -16.78
CA PRO A 134 4.24 -7.91 -15.34
C PRO A 134 4.04 -6.52 -14.73
N SER A 135 3.46 -6.49 -13.53
CA SER A 135 3.18 -5.25 -12.79
C SER A 135 3.45 -5.46 -11.31
N ALA A 136 3.93 -4.43 -10.62
CA ALA A 136 4.08 -4.50 -9.18
C ALA A 136 3.85 -3.14 -8.52
N PHE A 137 3.29 -3.18 -7.31
CA PHE A 137 3.16 -2.00 -6.47
C PHE A 137 3.65 -2.28 -5.05
N ALA A 138 4.10 -1.21 -4.38
CA ALA A 138 4.29 -1.18 -2.94
C ALA A 138 3.11 -0.47 -2.29
N ARG A 139 2.77 -0.83 -1.06
CA ARG A 139 1.70 -0.16 -0.30
C ARG A 139 1.99 -0.12 1.18
N VAL A 140 1.40 0.85 1.86
CA VAL A 140 1.23 0.81 3.31
C VAL A 140 -0.25 0.86 3.65
N LEU A 141 -0.69 -0.16 4.41
CA LEU A 141 -2.02 -0.28 4.98
C LEU A 141 -2.02 0.07 6.46
N LEU A 142 -3.08 0.71 6.93
CA LEU A 142 -3.41 0.85 8.35
C LEU A 142 -4.41 -0.23 8.70
N LEU A 143 -4.02 -1.16 9.55
CA LEU A 143 -4.79 -2.37 9.83
C LEU A 143 -5.06 -2.49 11.33
N PRO A 144 -6.25 -2.98 11.75
CA PRO A 144 -6.43 -3.44 13.11
C PRO A 144 -5.38 -4.50 13.45
N ALA A 145 -4.77 -4.46 14.64
CA ALA A 145 -3.62 -5.28 14.98
C ALA A 145 -3.88 -6.80 14.90
N GLN A 146 -5.15 -7.22 15.02
CA GLN A 146 -5.57 -8.61 14.81
C GLN A 146 -5.25 -9.14 13.40
N PHE A 147 -5.00 -8.27 12.41
CA PHE A 147 -4.61 -8.68 11.07
C PHE A 147 -3.12 -8.98 10.93
N ALA A 148 -2.27 -8.79 11.95
CA ALA A 148 -0.83 -9.08 11.90
C ALA A 148 -0.52 -10.47 11.30
N GLY A 149 0.39 -10.54 10.32
CA GLY A 149 0.68 -11.75 9.54
C GLY A 149 -0.46 -12.31 8.66
N GLN A 150 -1.70 -11.82 8.76
CA GLN A 150 -2.86 -12.36 8.05
C GLN A 150 -3.05 -11.77 6.66
N ARG A 151 -3.82 -12.46 5.81
CA ARG A 151 -4.27 -11.90 4.53
C ARG A 151 -5.27 -10.76 4.76
N THR A 152 -5.13 -9.69 3.99
CA THR A 152 -5.94 -8.46 4.10
C THR A 152 -6.96 -8.31 2.97
N ILE A 153 -7.24 -9.40 2.26
CA ILE A 153 -8.19 -9.46 1.14
C ILE A 153 -9.38 -10.30 1.58
N ARG A 154 -10.59 -9.72 1.51
CA ARG A 154 -11.86 -10.45 1.61
C ARG A 154 -12.59 -10.34 0.28
N TYR A 155 -12.80 -11.46 -0.41
CA TYR A 155 -13.53 -11.46 -1.67
C TYR A 155 -15.01 -11.14 -1.46
N VAL A 156 -15.58 -10.37 -2.38
CA VAL A 156 -17.00 -10.04 -2.38
C VAL A 156 -17.82 -11.25 -2.82
N ASP A 157 -17.40 -11.89 -3.92
CA ASP A 157 -17.92 -13.19 -4.33
C ASP A 157 -17.07 -14.29 -3.70
N PRO A 158 -17.62 -15.17 -2.84
CA PRO A 158 -16.87 -16.29 -2.27
C PRO A 158 -16.23 -17.21 -3.32
N GLN A 159 -16.83 -17.36 -4.51
CA GLN A 159 -16.28 -18.21 -5.58
C GLN A 159 -14.98 -17.64 -6.15
N ASP A 160 -14.77 -16.32 -6.04
CA ASP A 160 -13.50 -15.70 -6.42
C ASP A 160 -12.34 -16.21 -5.56
N ALA A 161 -12.58 -16.79 -4.38
CA ALA A 161 -11.55 -17.38 -3.53
C ALA A 161 -10.89 -18.61 -4.18
N GLU A 162 -11.63 -19.37 -4.99
CA GLU A 162 -11.17 -20.62 -5.63
C GLU A 162 -10.39 -20.37 -6.93
N LYS A 163 -10.57 -19.21 -7.57
CA LYS A 163 -9.88 -18.85 -8.81
C LYS A 163 -8.36 -18.78 -8.59
N ARG A 164 -7.57 -19.08 -9.64
CA ARG A 164 -6.11 -18.94 -9.60
C ARG A 164 -5.72 -17.52 -9.18
N LYS A 165 -4.82 -17.39 -8.20
CA LYS A 165 -4.25 -16.10 -7.79
C LYS A 165 -3.01 -15.82 -8.62
N THR A 166 -3.06 -14.76 -9.40
CA THR A 166 -1.92 -14.28 -10.22
C THR A 166 -1.16 -13.16 -9.53
N GLN A 167 -1.74 -12.58 -8.46
CA GLN A 167 -1.08 -11.67 -7.55
C GLN A 167 -0.35 -12.40 -6.43
N ARG A 168 0.86 -11.94 -6.11
CA ARG A 168 1.69 -12.46 -5.01
C ARG A 168 2.01 -11.31 -4.06
N ALA A 169 1.46 -11.36 -2.86
CA ALA A 169 1.72 -10.37 -1.82
C ALA A 169 2.86 -10.85 -0.90
N ARG A 170 3.81 -9.97 -0.62
CA ARG A 170 4.87 -10.17 0.37
C ARG A 170 4.80 -9.05 1.40
N ILE A 171 4.65 -9.45 2.67
CA ILE A 171 4.78 -8.53 3.81
C ILE A 171 6.27 -8.19 3.94
N LEU A 172 6.59 -6.90 3.87
CA LEU A 172 7.95 -6.39 4.02
C LEU A 172 8.22 -5.95 5.46
N LEU A 173 7.24 -5.31 6.09
CA LEU A 173 7.36 -4.78 7.45
C LEU A 173 5.98 -4.60 8.09
N GLU A 174 5.89 -4.88 9.38
CA GLU A 174 4.75 -4.52 10.22
C GLU A 174 5.22 -3.76 11.45
N VAL A 175 4.58 -2.64 11.76
CA VAL A 175 4.93 -1.80 12.92
C VAL A 175 3.64 -1.36 13.62
N GLN A 176 3.63 -1.40 14.95
CA GLN A 176 2.51 -0.86 15.71
C GLN A 176 2.45 0.66 15.55
N VAL A 177 1.24 1.18 15.35
CA VAL A 177 0.99 2.62 15.33
C VAL A 177 1.12 3.14 16.76
N GLN A 178 2.07 4.04 16.98
CA GLN A 178 2.26 4.77 18.23
C GLN A 178 1.28 5.93 18.28
N ARG A 179 0.77 6.22 19.48
CA ARG A 179 -0.15 7.33 19.74
C ARG A 179 0.48 8.37 20.62
#